data_AF-A0AAD8H2S3-F1
#
_entry.id   AF-A0AAD8H2S3-F1
#
_cell.length_a   1.000
_cell.length_b   1.000
_cell.length_c   1.000
_cell.angle_alpha   90.00
_cell.angle_beta   90.00
_cell.angle_gamma   90.00
#
_symmetry.space_group_name_H-M   'P 1'
#
loop_
_entity.id
_entity.type
_entity.pdbx_description
1 polymer ?
#
loop_
_entity_poly.entity_id
_entity_poly.type
_entity_poly.pdbx_seq_one_letter_code
_entity_poly.pdbx_strand_id
1 'polypeptide(L)'
;MCLHVVSALYCSMGQYKDAIPLLERSIEIPDMDEGQKHALAKFTGCMQLGDTYAMLGLIENSILCYTAGLEIQEQVLGEKDLRLGETCRYVAEAHVQMLQFAEAEEQFL
;
A
#
# COMPACT_ATOMS: atom_id res chain seq x y z
N MET A 1 0.52 1.36 -21.15
CA MET A 1 1.65 0.97 -20.28
C MET A 1 1.16 1.09 -18.85
N CYS A 2 1.05 -0.01 -18.11
CA CYS A 2 0.45 -0.02 -16.78
C CYS A 2 1.27 0.88 -15.84
N LEU A 3 0.67 1.94 -15.29
CA LEU A 3 1.34 2.89 -14.39
C LEU A 3 2.00 2.16 -13.21
N HIS A 4 1.38 1.08 -12.74
CA HIS A 4 1.93 0.11 -11.79
C HIS A 4 3.32 -0.44 -12.13
N VAL A 5 3.52 -0.85 -13.38
CA VAL A 5 4.78 -1.45 -13.81
C VAL A 5 5.85 -0.38 -13.87
N VAL A 6 5.49 0.84 -14.30
CA VAL A 6 6.40 1.97 -14.32
C VAL A 6 6.79 2.36 -12.89
N SER A 7 5.84 2.51 -11.97
CA SER A 7 6.16 2.83 -10.58
C SER A 7 7.01 1.76 -9.90
N ALA A 8 6.79 0.47 -10.19
CA ALA A 8 7.61 -0.62 -9.64
C ALA A 8 9.09 -0.50 -10.07
N LEU A 9 9.33 -0.11 -11.33
CA LEU A 9 10.67 0.17 -11.84
C LEU A 9 11.31 1.34 -11.08
N TYR A 10 10.59 2.44 -10.87
CA TYR A 10 11.10 3.57 -10.10
C TYR A 10 11.42 3.17 -8.65
N CYS A 11 10.56 2.38 -7.99
CA CYS A 11 10.84 1.87 -6.65
C CYS A 11 12.10 1.00 -6.62
N SER A 12 12.32 0.13 -7.63
CA SER A 12 13.54 -0.69 -7.74
C SER A 12 14.82 0.13 -7.95
N MET A 13 14.69 1.35 -8.49
CA MET A 13 15.80 2.31 -8.64
C MET A 13 15.96 3.20 -7.40
N GLY A 14 15.16 2.99 -6.35
CA GLY A 14 15.15 3.84 -5.14
C GLY A 14 14.49 5.20 -5.35
N GLN A 15 13.84 5.44 -6.49
CA GLN A 15 13.15 6.68 -6.82
C GLN A 15 11.71 6.68 -6.28
N TYR A 16 11.56 6.49 -4.97
CA TYR A 16 10.25 6.34 -4.32
C TYR A 16 9.35 7.57 -4.49
N LYS A 17 9.91 8.77 -4.40
CA LYS A 17 9.16 10.04 -4.54
C LYS A 17 8.54 10.21 -5.94
N ASP A 18 9.22 9.72 -6.97
CA ASP A 18 8.75 9.77 -8.35
C ASP A 18 7.73 8.66 -8.62
N ALA A 19 7.78 7.55 -7.87
CA ALA A 19 6.85 6.43 -7.99
C ALA A 19 5.46 6.73 -7.39
N ILE A 20 5.39 7.50 -6.30
CA ILE A 20 4.15 7.86 -5.59
C ILE A 20 3.08 8.46 -6.54
N PRO A 21 3.34 9.55 -7.28
CA PRO A 21 2.31 10.16 -8.13
C PRO A 21 1.85 9.23 -9.27
N LEU A 22 2.71 8.30 -9.71
CA LEU A 22 2.35 7.30 -10.71
C LEU A 22 1.38 6.25 -10.12
N LEU A 23 1.61 5.84 -8.88
CA LEU A 23 0.73 4.93 -8.17
C LEU A 23 -0.61 5.57 -7.80
N GLU A 24 -0.61 6.79 -7.29
CA GLU A 24 -1.83 7.56 -7.00
C GLU A 24 -2.70 7.68 -8.25
N ARG A 25 -2.11 8.04 -9.39
CA ARG A 25 -2.82 8.07 -10.66
C ARG A 25 -3.30 6.68 -11.09
N SER A 26 -2.57 5.62 -10.78
CA SER A 26 -2.96 4.24 -11.12
C SER A 26 -4.19 3.77 -10.33
N ILE A 27 -4.38 4.23 -9.08
CA ILE A 27 -5.52 3.84 -8.25
C ILE A 27 -6.78 4.69 -8.52
N GLU A 28 -6.61 5.88 -9.08
CA GLU A 28 -7.71 6.80 -9.42
C GLU A 28 -8.37 6.49 -10.77
N ILE A 29 -7.64 5.91 -11.72
CA ILE A 29 -8.19 5.62 -13.06
C ILE A 29 -9.21 4.48 -12.93
N PRO A 30 -10.51 4.72 -13.20
CA PRO A 30 -11.50 3.67 -13.26
C PRO A 30 -11.17 2.77 -14.45
N ASP A 31 -11.07 1.46 -14.21
CA ASP A 31 -11.00 0.51 -15.32
C ASP A 31 -12.41 0.38 -15.89
N MET A 32 -12.55 0.37 -17.22
CA MET A 32 -13.87 0.38 -17.86
C MET A 32 -14.60 -0.97 -17.73
N ASP A 33 -13.87 -2.03 -17.33
CA ASP A 33 -14.40 -3.37 -17.11
C ASP A 33 -14.73 -3.62 -15.62
N GLU A 34 -15.87 -4.28 -15.42
CA GLU A 34 -16.60 -4.54 -14.16
C GLU A 34 -15.74 -4.82 -12.91
N GLY A 35 -16.02 -4.03 -11.87
CA GLY A 35 -15.95 -4.31 -10.43
C GLY A 35 -14.68 -5.00 -9.90
N GLN A 36 -14.52 -6.29 -10.19
CA GLN A 36 -13.53 -7.16 -9.56
C GLN A 36 -12.11 -6.93 -10.06
N LYS A 37 -11.92 -6.69 -11.36
CA LYS A 37 -10.59 -6.39 -11.93
C LYS A 37 -10.10 -5.01 -11.50
N HIS A 38 -10.99 -4.02 -11.53
CA HIS A 38 -10.70 -2.68 -11.05
C HIS A 38 -10.33 -2.69 -9.56
N ALA A 39 -11.09 -3.42 -8.73
CA ALA A 39 -10.78 -3.55 -7.31
C ALA A 39 -9.45 -4.26 -7.06
N LEU A 40 -9.11 -5.31 -7.82
CA LEU A 40 -7.80 -5.96 -7.71
C LEU A 40 -6.66 -5.01 -8.08
N ALA A 41 -6.80 -4.22 -9.15
CA ALA A 41 -5.79 -3.24 -9.56
C ALA A 41 -5.61 -2.14 -8.51
N LYS A 42 -6.72 -1.66 -7.93
CA LYS A 42 -6.70 -0.66 -6.85
C LYS A 42 -6.05 -1.23 -5.59
N PHE A 43 -6.37 -2.47 -5.22
CA PHE A 43 -5.74 -3.19 -4.12
C PHE A 43 -4.22 -3.24 -4.29
N THR A 44 -3.71 -3.73 -5.44
CA THR A 44 -2.26 -3.82 -5.67
C THR A 44 -1.61 -2.44 -5.60
N GLY A 45 -2.30 -1.39 -6.02
CA GLY A 45 -1.76 -0.03 -6.05
C GLY A 45 -1.65 0.57 -4.66
N CYS A 46 -2.65 0.32 -3.82
CA CYS A 46 -2.62 0.65 -2.39
C CYS A 46 -1.49 -0.11 -1.68
N MET A 47 -1.29 -1.40 -1.96
CA MET A 47 -0.19 -2.17 -1.36
C MET A 47 1.17 -1.60 -1.75
N GLN A 48 1.38 -1.31 -3.03
CA GLN A 48 2.65 -0.76 -3.50
C GLN A 48 2.90 0.67 -2.99
N LEU A 49 1.86 1.49 -2.82
CA LEU A 49 1.97 2.79 -2.15
C LEU A 49 2.39 2.63 -0.69
N GLY A 50 1.79 1.67 0.02
CA GLY A 50 2.16 1.32 1.38
C GLY A 50 3.64 1.02 1.49
N ASP A 51 4.13 0.07 0.68
CA ASP A 51 5.56 -0.28 0.64
C ASP A 51 6.45 0.93 0.32
N THR A 52 6.03 1.75 -0.64
CA THR A 52 6.80 2.94 -1.06
C THR A 52 6.89 3.98 0.06
N TYR A 53 5.81 4.19 0.82
CA TYR A 53 5.80 5.07 1.99
C TYR A 53 6.62 4.50 3.15
N ALA A 54 6.53 3.20 3.43
CA ALA A 54 7.35 2.54 4.43
C ALA A 54 8.86 2.69 4.13
N MET A 55 9.25 2.52 2.87
CA MET A 55 10.65 2.72 2.44
C MET A 55 11.14 4.17 2.60
N LEU A 56 10.24 5.14 2.63
CA LEU A 56 10.54 6.55 2.91
C LEU A 56 10.49 6.90 4.41
N GLY A 57 10.16 5.94 5.29
CA GLY A 57 9.94 6.18 6.72
C GLY A 57 8.63 6.91 7.03
N LEU A 58 7.74 7.06 6.04
CA LEU A 58 6.44 7.71 6.20
C LEU A 58 5.41 6.68 6.68
N ILE A 59 5.59 6.19 7.90
CA ILE A 59 4.88 5.02 8.43
C ILE A 59 3.36 5.25 8.53
N GLU A 60 2.92 6.44 8.91
CA GLU A 60 1.48 6.77 8.96
C GLU A 60 0.81 6.63 7.59
N ASN A 61 1.44 7.17 6.54
CA ASN A 61 0.96 7.04 5.17
C ASN A 61 0.94 5.58 4.70
N SER A 62 1.94 4.79 5.12
CA SER A 62 2.01 3.36 4.83
C SER A 62 0.82 2.62 5.42
N ILE A 63 0.48 2.88 6.69
CA ILE A 63 -0.66 2.27 7.38
C ILE A 63 -1.95 2.59 6.63
N LEU A 64 -2.19 3.87 6.31
CA LEU A 64 -3.38 4.29 5.57
C LEU A 64 -3.53 3.54 4.24
N CYS A 65 -2.43 3.34 3.51
CA CYS A 65 -2.44 2.65 2.24
C CYS A 65 -2.72 1.14 2.39
N TYR A 66 -2.09 0.47 3.35
CA TYR A 66 -2.36 -0.95 3.61
C TYR A 66 -3.79 -1.19 4.10
N THR A 67 -4.32 -0.32 4.96
CA THR A 67 -5.71 -0.40 5.42
C THR A 67 -6.69 -0.22 4.27
N ALA A 68 -6.47 0.77 3.39
CA ALA A 68 -7.30 0.94 2.19
C ALA A 68 -7.25 -0.29 1.27
N GLY A 69 -6.06 -0.91 1.12
CA GLY A 69 -5.92 -2.17 0.40
C GLY A 69 -6.74 -3.30 1.03
N LEU A 70 -6.66 -3.45 2.35
CA LEU A 70 -7.43 -4.46 3.10
C LEU A 70 -8.93 -4.31 2.87
N GLU A 71 -9.48 -3.09 3.01
CA GLU A 71 -10.91 -2.82 2.79
C GLU A 71 -11.36 -3.21 1.37
N ILE A 72 -10.56 -2.91 0.35
CA ILE A 72 -10.85 -3.29 -1.03
C ILE A 72 -10.84 -4.81 -1.18
N GLN A 73 -9.86 -5.49 -0.59
CA GLN A 73 -9.73 -6.93 -0.67
C GLN A 73 -10.88 -7.63 0.07
N GLU A 74 -11.32 -7.12 1.22
CA GLU A 74 -12.48 -7.59 1.97
C GLU A 74 -13.77 -7.48 1.16
N GLN A 75 -13.99 -6.35 0.48
CA GLN A 75 -15.17 -6.15 -0.37
C GLN A 75 -15.22 -7.15 -1.55
N VAL A 76 -14.06 -7.53 -2.09
CA VAL A 76 -13.97 -8.40 -3.28
C VAL A 76 -14.02 -9.88 -2.94
N LEU A 77 -13.42 -10.28 -1.81
CA LEU A 77 -13.22 -11.69 -1.44
C LEU A 77 -14.14 -12.17 -0.31
N GLY A 78 -14.67 -11.25 0.50
CA GLY A 78 -15.40 -11.53 1.72
C GLY A 78 -14.49 -11.83 2.91
N GLU A 79 -14.99 -11.54 4.12
CA GLU A 79 -14.25 -11.54 5.40
C GLU A 79 -13.59 -12.88 5.81
N LYS A 80 -13.88 -13.98 5.12
CA LYS A 80 -13.36 -15.33 5.45
C LYS A 80 -12.27 -15.82 4.49
N ASP A 81 -11.85 -15.01 3.53
CA ASP A 81 -10.80 -15.40 2.60
C ASP A 81 -9.42 -15.35 3.26
N LEU A 82 -8.66 -16.44 3.13
CA LEU A 82 -7.34 -16.57 3.73
C LEU A 82 -6.33 -15.53 3.22
N ARG A 83 -6.55 -14.96 2.03
CA ARG A 83 -5.70 -13.91 1.45
C ARG A 83 -5.74 -12.59 2.22
N LEU A 84 -6.80 -12.37 3.02
CA LEU A 84 -6.86 -11.24 3.95
C LEU A 84 -5.74 -11.32 5.00
N GLY A 85 -5.33 -12.53 5.39
CA GLY A 85 -4.25 -12.73 6.36
C GLY A 85 -2.91 -12.14 5.91
N GLU A 86 -2.61 -12.20 4.61
CA GLU A 86 -1.38 -11.60 4.08
C GLU A 86 -1.42 -10.07 4.15
N THR A 87 -2.56 -9.44 3.84
CA THR A 87 -2.73 -7.99 3.91
C THR A 87 -2.75 -7.49 5.35
N CYS A 88 -3.41 -8.22 6.26
CA CYS A 88 -3.38 -7.94 7.70
C CYS A 88 -1.96 -7.96 8.26
N ARG A 89 -1.07 -8.83 7.74
CA ARG A 89 0.34 -8.86 8.14
C ARG A 89 1.04 -7.54 7.82
N TYR A 90 0.82 -6.96 6.64
CA TYR A 90 1.42 -5.66 6.27
C TYR A 90 0.95 -4.52 7.18
N VAL A 91 -0.35 -4.48 7.50
CA VAL A 91 -0.90 -3.50 8.46
C VAL A 91 -0.26 -3.67 9.84
N ALA A 92 -0.16 -4.91 10.34
CA ALA A 92 0.46 -5.20 11.63
C ALA A 92 1.95 -4.82 11.67
N GLU A 93 2.71 -5.14 10.62
CA GLU A 93 4.13 -4.77 10.51
C GLU A 93 4.33 -3.26 10.51
N ALA A 94 3.50 -2.51 9.78
CA ALA A 94 3.56 -1.06 9.76
C ALA A 94 3.25 -0.44 11.14
N HIS A 95 2.28 -1.00 11.88
CA HIS A 95 2.01 -0.58 13.26
C HIS A 95 3.16 -0.89 14.22
N VAL A 96 3.81 -2.05 14.09
CA VAL A 96 5.00 -2.38 14.88
C VAL A 96 6.13 -1.40 14.60
N GLN A 97 6.37 -1.07 13.33
CA GLN A 97 7.36 -0.06 12.96
C GLN A 97 7.02 1.29 13.62
N MET A 98 5.77 1.74 13.56
CA MET A 98 5.34 3.00 14.18
C MET A 98 5.62 3.04 15.69
N LEU A 99 5.33 1.94 16.40
CA LEU A 99 5.61 1.83 17.84
C LEU A 99 7.12 1.92 18.13
N GLN A 100 7.94 1.22 17.34
CA GLN A 100 9.40 1.26 17.50
C GLN A 100 9.97 2.66 17.22
N PHE A 101 9.43 3.39 16.25
CA PHE A 101 9.81 4.78 15.99
C PHE A 101 9.46 5.68 17.18
N ALA A 102 8.26 5.54 17.76
CA ALA A 102 7.85 6.31 18.93
C ALA A 102 8.72 6.01 20.17
N GLU A 103 9.03 4.74 20.43
CA GLU A 103 9.93 4.33 21.52
C GLU A 103 11.35 4.89 21.31
N ALA A 104 11.84 4.88 20.07
CA ALA A 104 13.15 5.44 19.75
C ALA A 104 13.17 6.96 19.98
N GLU A 105 12.14 7.69 19.55
CA GLU A 105 12.02 9.14 19.78
C GLU A 105 11.99 9.48 21.28
N GLU A 106 11.27 8.71 22.09
CA GLU A 106 11.25 8.89 23.55
C GLU A 106 12.65 8.71 24.17
N GLN A 107 13.43 7.73 23.69
CA GLN A 107 14.79 7.49 24.18
C GLN A 107 15.80 8.57 23.78
N PHE A 108 15.51 9.37 22.75
CA PHE A 108 16.37 10.46 22.30
C PHE A 108 16.10 11.80 23.00
N LEU A 109 15.00 11.93 23.76
CA LEU A 109 14.60 13.13 24.49
C LEU A 109 14.99 13.07 25.98
#